data_AF-A0A098YQW8-F1
#
_entry.id   AF-A0A098YQW8-F1
#
_cell.length_a   1.000
_cell.length_b   1.000
_cell.length_c   1.000
_cell.angle_alpha   90.00
_cell.angle_beta   90.00
_cell.angle_gamma   90.00
#
_symmetry.space_group_name_H-M   'P 1'
#
loop_
_entity.id
_entity.type
_entity.pdbx_description
1 polymer ?
#
loop_
_entity_poly.entity_id
_entity_poly.type
_entity_poly.pdbx_seq_one_letter_code
_entity_poly.pdbx_strand_id
1 'polypeptide(L)' 'MTNIEMEAMEAVIGIRKELAKANEIEWEQRRYEIAKDYYTMACSQAKVHGDETMGDILEAAAWVSVVAADKLIEVLKK' A
#
# COMPACT_ATOMS: atom_id res chain seq x y z
N MET A 1 33.85 -2.84 -29.54
CA MET A 1 33.52 -2.36 -28.19
C MET A 1 34.80 -2.31 -27.39
N THR A 2 35.13 -1.19 -26.77
CA THR A 2 36.32 -1.01 -25.93
C THR A 2 36.04 -1.45 -24.49
N ASN A 3 37.09 -1.69 -23.70
CA ASN A 3 36.92 -2.04 -22.28
C ASN A 3 36.17 -0.95 -21.49
N ILE A 4 36.43 0.31 -21.82
CA ILE A 4 35.75 1.47 -21.21
C ILE A 4 34.25 1.46 -21.56
N GLU A 5 33.90 1.15 -22.80
CA GLU A 5 32.49 1.03 -23.22
C GLU A 5 31.76 -0.12 -22.49
N MET A 6 32.45 -1.22 -22.23
CA MET A 6 31.91 -2.36 -21.50
C MET A 6 31.67 -2.03 -20.02
N GLU A 7 32.66 -1.44 -19.34
CA GLU A 7 32.56 -1.01 -17.94
C GLU A 7 31.46 0.06 -17.76
N ALA A 8 31.36 1.02 -18.68
CA ALA A 8 30.32 2.04 -18.64
C ALA A 8 28.92 1.43 -18.81
N MET A 9 28.77 0.43 -19.69
CA MET A 9 27.50 -0.26 -19.90
C MET A 9 27.08 -1.07 -18.66
N GLU A 10 28.03 -1.78 -18.02
CA GLU A 10 27.78 -2.49 -16.77
C GLU A 10 27.37 -1.54 -15.64
N ALA A 11 28.04 -0.39 -15.51
CA ALA A 11 27.70 0.63 -14.52
C ALA A 11 26.28 1.19 -14.75
N VAL A 12 25.91 1.49 -16.00
CA VAL A 12 24.55 1.96 -16.35
C VAL A 12 23.49 0.90 -16.04
N ILE A 13 23.77 -0.38 -16.33
CA ILE A 13 22.87 -1.48 -16.00
C ILE A 13 22.71 -1.60 -14.48
N GLY A 14 23.81 -1.51 -13.72
CA GLY A 14 23.80 -1.52 -12.26
C GLY A 14 22.93 -0.42 -11.68
N ILE A 15 23.14 0.82 -12.14
CA ILE A 15 22.34 1.99 -11.73
C ILE A 15 20.86 1.78 -12.04
N ARG A 16 20.51 1.28 -13.23
CA ARG A 16 19.11 1.01 -13.59
C ARG A 16 18.46 -0.01 -12.67
N LYS A 17 19.17 -1.07 -12.28
CA LYS A 17 18.65 -2.09 -11.35
C LYS A 17 18.40 -1.52 -9.97
N GLU A 18 19.34 -0.73 -9.44
CA GLU A 18 19.19 -0.12 -8.12
C GLU A 18 18.09 0.95 -8.10
N LEU A 19 17.96 1.75 -9.17
CA LEU A 19 16.85 2.68 -9.33
C LEU A 19 15.50 1.97 -9.47
N ALA A 20 15.45 0.81 -10.14
CA ALA A 20 14.23 0.02 -10.25
C ALA A 20 13.80 -0.50 -8.87
N LYS A 21 14.73 -1.06 -8.08
CA LYS A 21 14.46 -1.52 -6.71
C LYS A 21 14.05 -0.39 -5.77
N ALA A 22 14.74 0.76 -5.84
CA ALA A 22 14.40 1.91 -5.02
C ALA A 22 13.01 2.48 -5.32
N ASN A 23 12.48 2.24 -6.52
CA ASN A 23 11.14 2.62 -6.95
C ASN A 23 10.11 1.47 -6.79
N GLU A 24 10.49 0.33 -6.22
CA GLU A 24 9.52 -0.72 -5.91
C GLU A 24 8.58 -0.23 -4.82
N ILE A 25 7.29 -0.21 -5.14
CA ILE A 25 6.25 0.15 -4.18
C ILE A 25 6.09 -1.01 -3.20
N GLU A 26 6.32 -0.73 -1.92
CA GLU A 26 6.02 -1.66 -0.84
C GLU A 26 4.51 -1.76 -0.62
N TRP A 27 3.87 -2.64 -1.40
CA TRP A 27 2.42 -2.72 -1.48
C TRP A 27 1.74 -3.08 -0.16
N GLU A 28 2.41 -3.84 0.72
CA GLU A 28 1.84 -4.16 2.05
C GLU A 28 1.84 -2.93 2.96
N GLN A 29 2.93 -2.16 2.97
CA GLN A 29 2.96 -0.88 3.67
C GLN A 29 1.89 0.07 3.12
N ARG A 30 1.74 0.13 1.79
CA ARG A 30 0.72 0.96 1.16
C ARG A 30 -0.70 0.53 1.52
N ARG A 31 -0.95 -0.78 1.60
CA ARG A 31 -2.22 -1.38 2.01
C ARG A 31 -2.57 -0.99 3.45
N TYR A 32 -1.61 -1.12 4.36
CA TYR A 32 -1.77 -0.73 5.76
C TYR A 32 -2.13 0.75 5.90
N GLU A 33 -1.41 1.65 5.22
CA GLU A 33 -1.68 3.08 5.29
C GLU A 33 -3.09 3.43 4.78
N ILE A 34 -3.51 2.86 3.65
CA ILE A 34 -4.88 3.07 3.15
C ILE A 34 -5.91 2.54 4.13
N ALA A 35 -5.74 1.32 4.64
CA ALA A 35 -6.66 0.74 5.61
C ALA A 35 -6.74 1.57 6.90
N LYS A 36 -5.62 2.10 7.40
CA LYS A 36 -5.58 2.96 8.59
C LYS A 36 -6.39 4.25 8.42
N ASP A 37 -6.31 4.88 7.25
CA ASP A 37 -7.06 6.10 6.94
C ASP A 37 -8.56 5.82 6.88
N TYR A 38 -8.97 4.76 6.17
CA TYR A 38 -10.37 4.34 6.12
C TYR A 38 -10.90 3.90 7.49
N TYR A 39 -10.07 3.23 8.30
CA TYR A 39 -10.44 2.78 9.64
C TYR A 39 -10.74 3.95 10.54
N THR A 40 -9.85 4.94 10.53
CA THR A 40 -10.04 6.19 11.29
C THR A 40 -11.31 6.91 10.85
N MET A 41 -11.54 7.00 9.53
CA MET A 41 -12.74 7.61 8.97
C MET A 41 -14.01 6.85 9.40
N ALA A 42 -14.02 5.51 9.27
CA ALA A 42 -15.15 4.66 9.62
C ALA A 42 -15.48 4.77 11.11
N CYS A 43 -14.47 4.68 11.99
CA CYS A 43 -14.64 4.86 13.43
C CYS A 43 -15.17 6.25 13.80
N SER A 44 -14.71 7.31 13.11
CA SER A 44 -15.17 8.68 13.40
C SER A 44 -16.63 8.94 13.02
N GLN A 45 -17.15 8.18 12.06
CA GLN A 45 -18.53 8.32 11.56
C GLN A 45 -19.48 7.29 12.18
N ALA A 46 -18.95 6.27 12.84
CA ALA A 46 -19.72 5.21 13.44
C ALA A 46 -20.64 5.76 14.54
N LYS A 47 -21.87 5.27 14.54
CA LYS A 47 -22.85 5.51 15.59
C LYS A 47 -23.26 4.15 16.14
N VAL A 48 -23.28 4.05 17.47
CA VAL A 48 -23.79 2.86 18.14
C VAL A 48 -25.30 2.82 17.96
N HIS A 49 -25.83 1.73 17.41
CA HIS A 49 -27.25 1.53 17.27
C HIS A 49 -27.72 0.25 17.98
N GLY A 50 -28.78 0.37 18.78
CA GLY A 50 -29.38 -0.77 19.46
C GLY A 50 -28.39 -1.45 20.43
N ASP A 51 -28.20 -2.75 20.25
CA ASP A 51 -27.39 -3.62 21.12
C ASP A 51 -25.94 -3.78 20.63
N GLU A 52 -25.51 -3.01 19.61
CA GLU A 52 -24.13 -3.05 19.11
C GLU A 52 -23.14 -2.64 20.20
N THR A 53 -22.10 -3.44 20.38
CA THR A 53 -20.98 -3.08 21.22
C THR A 53 -19.99 -2.22 20.44
N MET A 54 -19.15 -1.48 21.16
CA MET A 54 -18.00 -0.81 20.54
C MET A 54 -17.08 -1.81 19.83
N GLY A 55 -17.00 -3.05 20.31
CA GLY A 55 -16.22 -4.12 19.66
C GLY A 55 -16.73 -4.42 18.25
N ASP A 56 -18.04 -4.57 18.09
CA ASP A 56 -18.68 -4.86 16.81
C ASP A 56 -18.43 -3.74 15.78
N ILE A 57 -18.47 -2.49 16.23
CA ILE A 57 -18.18 -1.32 15.40
C ILE A 57 -16.72 -1.32 14.93
N LEU A 58 -15.77 -1.58 15.84
CA LEU A 58 -14.35 -1.60 15.51
C LEU A 58 -14.03 -2.77 14.57
N GLU A 59 -14.67 -3.92 14.75
CA GLU A 59 -14.52 -5.07 13.86
C GLU A 59 -15.03 -4.77 12.45
N ALA A 60 -16.25 -4.21 12.33
CA ALA A 60 -16.82 -3.81 11.05
C ALA A 60 -15.97 -2.73 10.35
N ALA A 61 -15.50 -1.74 11.11
CA ALA A 61 -14.62 -0.69 10.61
C ALA A 61 -13.28 -1.25 10.11
N ALA A 62 -12.68 -2.21 10.82
CA ALA A 62 -11.44 -2.85 10.39
C ALA A 62 -11.65 -3.62 9.08
N TRP A 63 -12.72 -4.41 9.01
CA TRP A 63 -13.03 -5.20 7.82
C TRP A 63 -13.24 -4.32 6.57
N VAL A 64 -14.10 -3.30 6.65
CA VAL A 64 -14.40 -2.45 5.48
C VAL A 64 -13.17 -1.69 5.00
N SER A 65 -12.28 -1.31 5.91
CA SER A 65 -11.07 -0.56 5.61
C SER A 65 -10.05 -1.40 4.86
N VAL A 66 -9.90 -2.67 5.24
CA VAL A 66 -9.06 -3.63 4.52
C VAL A 66 -9.61 -3.89 3.12
N VAL A 67 -10.93 -4.09 2.98
CA VAL A 67 -11.57 -4.27 1.68
C VAL A 67 -11.39 -3.05 0.77
N ALA A 68 -11.54 -1.84 1.31
CA ALA A 68 -11.31 -0.60 0.58
C ALA A 68 -9.84 -0.48 0.10
N ALA A 69 -8.88 -0.82 0.96
CA ALA A 69 -7.46 -0.83 0.63
C ALA A 69 -7.14 -1.82 -0.50
N ASP A 70 -7.66 -3.04 -0.43
CA ASP A 70 -7.46 -4.07 -1.44
C ASP A 70 -8.03 -3.63 -2.80
N LYS A 71 -9.22 -3.01 -2.81
CA LYS A 71 -9.84 -2.49 -4.04
C LYS A 71 -9.07 -1.33 -4.65
N LEU A 72 -8.56 -0.40 -3.84
CA LEU A 72 -7.73 0.69 -4.33
C LEU A 72 -6.41 0.19 -4.91
N ILE A 73 -5.76 -0.76 -4.25
CA ILE A 73 -4.53 -1.38 -4.75
C ILE A 73 -4.76 -2.12 -6.06
N GLU A 74 -5.88 -2.85 -6.20
CA GLU A 74 -6.27 -3.52 -7.45
C GLU A 74 -6.37 -2.54 -8.63
N VAL A 75 -6.84 -1.32 -8.38
CA VAL A 75 -6.91 -0.25 -9.39
C VAL A 75 -5.54 0.38 -9.66
N LEU A 76 -4.72 0.60 -8.63
CA LEU A 76 -3.40 1.24 -8.74
C LEU A 76 -2.33 0.35 -9.37
N LYS A 77 -2.50 -0.98 -9.33
CA LYS A 77 -1.59 -1.95 -9.95
C LYS A 77 -1.83 -2.14 -11.45
N LYS A 78 -2.88 -1.53 -12.03
CA LYS A 78 -3.16 -1.55 -13.48
C LYS A 78 -2.42 -0.43 -14.19
#